data_AF-Q6LRA7-F1
#
_entry.id   AF-Q6LRA7-F1
#
_cell.length_a   1.000
_cell.length_b   1.000
_cell.length_c   1.000
_cell.angle_alpha   90.00
_cell.angle_beta   90.00
_cell.angle_gamma   90.00
#
_symmetry.space_group_name_H-M   'P 1'
#
loop_
_entity.id
_entity.type
_entity.pdbx_description
1 polymer ?
#
loop_
_entity_poly.entity_id
_entity_poly.type
_entity_poly.pdbx_seq_one_letter_code
_entity_poly.pdbx_strand_id
1 'polypeptide(L)'
;MKSRQLYQCNQCHHQGSLTSGTLFSASKLPLNIWFLAIYLITQEKNGISALELSRQLGISYNAAWRMKHKLMQAMKERDDETPLNGYIQLDDVYWGGVHRGTRGRGAKGKRSRVPRYQ
;
A
#
# COMPACT_ATOMS: atom_id res chain seq x y z
N MET A 1 -16.45 28.55 -9.78
CA MET A 1 -16.61 27.29 -9.02
C MET A 1 -16.74 26.12 -10.01
N LYS A 2 -15.86 25.10 -9.97
CA LYS A 2 -16.06 23.89 -10.80
C LYS A 2 -17.16 23.04 -10.15
N SER A 3 -18.27 22.82 -10.85
CA SER A 3 -19.33 21.91 -10.40
C SER A 3 -18.80 20.47 -10.41
N ARG A 4 -19.21 19.65 -9.43
CA ARG A 4 -18.90 18.23 -9.41
C ARG A 4 -19.71 17.53 -10.51
N GLN A 5 -19.07 16.75 -11.38
CA GLN A 5 -19.76 15.92 -12.37
C GLN A 5 -20.49 14.80 -11.63
N LEU A 6 -21.78 15.00 -11.41
CA LEU A 6 -22.68 14.04 -10.77
C LEU A 6 -23.62 13.49 -11.83
N TYR A 7 -23.73 12.17 -11.86
CA TYR A 7 -24.68 11.44 -12.67
C TYR A 7 -25.89 11.12 -11.82
N GLN A 8 -27.08 11.38 -12.35
CA GLN A 8 -28.33 11.07 -11.68
C GLN A 8 -28.97 9.86 -12.34
N CYS A 9 -29.31 8.86 -11.54
CA CYS A 9 -30.11 7.74 -12.00
C CYS A 9 -31.53 8.21 -12.34
N ASN A 10 -32.04 7.84 -13.51
CA ASN A 10 -33.37 8.23 -13.96
C ASN A 10 -34.50 7.48 -13.21
N GLN A 11 -34.21 6.30 -12.64
CA GLN A 11 -35.22 5.48 -11.97
C GLN A 11 -35.37 5.79 -10.47
N CYS A 12 -34.25 6.01 -9.76
CA CYS A 12 -34.25 6.19 -8.31
C CYS A 12 -33.80 7.59 -7.86
N HIS A 13 -33.51 8.49 -8.80
CA HIS A 13 -33.01 9.86 -8.55
C HIS A 13 -31.73 9.95 -7.70
N HIS A 14 -31.05 8.83 -7.45
CA HIS A 14 -29.78 8.81 -6.75
C HIS A 14 -28.69 9.52 -7.57
N GLN A 15 -27.93 10.39 -6.91
CA GLN A 15 -26.82 11.14 -7.51
C GLN A 15 -25.48 10.54 -7.08
N GLY A 16 -24.67 10.11 -8.05
CA GLY A 16 -23.34 9.54 -7.81
C GLY A 16 -22.28 10.19 -8.72
N SER A 17 -21.03 10.21 -8.27
CA SER A 17 -19.90 10.53 -9.16
C SER A 17 -19.38 9.25 -9.81
N LEU A 18 -18.74 9.33 -10.98
CA LEU A 18 -18.11 8.15 -11.62
C LEU A 18 -17.04 7.50 -10.73
N THR A 19 -16.39 8.30 -9.89
CA THR A 19 -15.37 7.83 -8.97
C THR A 19 -15.94 7.30 -7.65
N SER A 20 -17.25 7.46 -7.41
CA SER A 20 -17.90 7.01 -6.17
C SER A 20 -17.79 5.48 -6.06
N GLY A 21 -17.43 4.99 -4.87
CA GLY A 21 -17.25 3.55 -4.63
C GLY A 21 -16.00 2.92 -5.25
N THR A 22 -15.16 3.71 -5.93
CA THR A 22 -13.88 3.25 -6.49
C THR A 22 -12.70 3.67 -5.62
N LEU A 23 -11.51 3.16 -5.95
CA LEU A 23 -10.24 3.59 -5.34
C LEU A 23 -10.04 5.13 -5.41
N PHE A 24 -10.57 5.76 -6.47
CA PHE A 24 -10.48 7.19 -6.75
C PHE A 24 -11.50 8.04 -5.96
N SER A 25 -12.36 7.41 -5.17
CA SER A 25 -13.41 8.07 -4.39
C SER A 25 -12.83 9.14 -3.46
N ALA A 26 -13.54 10.27 -3.35
CA ALA A 26 -13.18 11.44 -2.55
C ALA A 26 -11.81 12.06 -2.87
N SER A 27 -11.19 11.74 -4.01
CA SER A 27 -9.96 12.38 -4.46
C SER A 27 -10.29 13.62 -5.31
N LYS A 28 -9.48 14.68 -5.15
CA LYS A 28 -9.52 15.87 -6.02
C LYS A 28 -8.44 15.81 -7.11
N LEU A 29 -7.71 14.71 -7.17
CA LEU A 29 -6.62 14.53 -8.12
C LEU A 29 -7.18 14.01 -9.45
N PRO A 30 -6.63 14.46 -10.58
CA PRO A 30 -7.03 13.93 -11.88
C PRO A 30 -6.61 12.47 -12.03
N LEU A 31 -7.37 11.70 -12.81
CA LEU A 31 -7.18 10.25 -12.98
C LEU A 31 -5.84 9.88 -13.62
N ASN A 32 -5.28 10.74 -14.45
CA ASN A 32 -3.95 10.54 -15.03
C ASN A 32 -2.85 10.41 -13.95
N ILE A 33 -2.92 11.20 -12.87
CA ILE A 33 -1.97 11.10 -11.75
C ILE A 33 -2.15 9.76 -11.03
N TRP A 34 -3.39 9.30 -10.88
CA TRP A 34 -3.68 7.99 -10.27
C TRP A 34 -3.12 6.84 -11.11
N PHE A 35 -3.31 6.86 -12.42
CA PHE A 35 -2.76 5.82 -13.30
C PHE A 35 -1.22 5.83 -13.30
N LEU A 36 -0.61 7.01 -13.31
CA LEU A 36 0.84 7.13 -13.18
C LEU A 36 1.34 6.59 -11.82
N ALA A 37 0.62 6.86 -10.73
CA ALA A 37 0.97 6.34 -9.42
C ALA A 37 0.87 4.81 -9.35
N ILE A 38 -0.17 4.22 -9.95
CA ILE A 38 -0.32 2.77 -10.06
C ILE A 38 0.89 2.19 -10.79
N TYR A 39 1.23 2.75 -11.96
CA TYR A 39 2.38 2.32 -12.75
C TYR A 39 3.69 2.35 -11.93
N LEU A 40 3.96 3.46 -11.24
CA LEU A 40 5.19 3.62 -10.44
C LEU A 40 5.26 2.62 -9.28
N ILE A 41 4.13 2.34 -8.62
CA ILE A 41 4.08 1.38 -7.51
C ILE A 41 4.29 -0.06 -8.01
N THR A 42 3.74 -0.43 -9.16
CA THR A 42 3.86 -1.80 -9.70
C THR A 42 5.22 -2.11 -10.29
N GLN A 43 5.97 -1.10 -10.74
CA GLN A 43 7.30 -1.30 -11.33
C GLN A 43 8.41 -1.49 -10.29
N GLU A 44 8.25 -0.93 -9.09
CA GLU A 44 9.29 -0.91 -8.06
C GLU A 44 9.30 -2.21 -7.24
N LYS A 45 10.37 -3.01 -7.37
CA LYS A 45 10.53 -4.30 -6.68
C LYS A 45 10.58 -4.19 -5.15
N ASN A 46 11.15 -3.10 -4.64
CA ASN A 46 11.36 -2.87 -3.21
C ASN A 46 10.33 -1.90 -2.60
N GLY A 47 9.33 -1.49 -3.39
CA GLY A 47 8.35 -0.48 -3.03
C GLY A 47 8.88 0.97 -3.07
N ILE A 48 8.00 1.90 -3.40
CA ILE A 48 8.32 3.34 -3.50
C ILE A 48 8.00 4.08 -2.20
N SER A 49 8.86 5.00 -1.76
CA SER A 49 8.55 5.87 -0.60
C SER A 49 7.47 6.90 -0.96
N ALA A 50 6.67 7.34 0.02
CA ALA A 50 5.64 8.37 -0.23
C ALA A 50 6.27 9.72 -0.66
N LEU A 51 7.48 10.00 -0.19
CA LEU A 51 8.24 11.20 -0.57
C LEU A 51 8.70 11.14 -2.02
N GLU A 52 9.23 9.98 -2.46
CA GLU A 52 9.64 9.81 -3.85
C GLU A 52 8.43 9.81 -4.79
N LEU A 53 7.33 9.17 -4.40
CA LEU A 53 6.07 9.21 -5.14
C LEU A 53 5.55 10.66 -5.28
N SER A 54 5.65 11.46 -4.23
CA SER A 54 5.31 12.90 -4.26
C SER A 54 6.18 13.67 -5.25
N ARG A 55 7.49 13.40 -5.26
CA ARG A 55 8.46 14.05 -6.16
C ARG A 55 8.22 13.70 -7.62
N GLN A 56 7.95 12.42 -7.92
CA GLN A 56 7.70 11.93 -9.28
C GLN A 56 6.37 12.41 -9.84
N LEU A 57 5.31 12.46 -9.02
CA LEU A 57 3.98 12.89 -9.44
C LEU A 57 3.77 14.42 -9.37
N GLY A 58 4.66 15.16 -8.72
CA GLY A 58 4.52 16.61 -8.51
C GLY A 58 3.34 16.98 -7.61
N ILE A 59 2.92 16.10 -6.70
CA ILE A 59 1.80 16.32 -5.78
C ILE A 59 2.30 16.53 -4.35
N SER A 60 1.45 17.05 -3.47
CA SER A 60 1.80 17.18 -2.06
C SER A 60 2.08 15.83 -1.40
N TYR A 61 3.01 15.81 -0.46
CA TYR A 61 3.38 14.60 0.29
C TYR A 61 2.17 13.91 0.91
N ASN A 62 1.26 14.67 1.54
CA ASN A 62 0.05 14.12 2.15
C ASN A 62 -0.87 13.46 1.13
N ALA A 63 -0.96 14.00 -0.09
CA ALA A 63 -1.75 13.40 -1.16
C ALA A 63 -1.10 12.10 -1.67
N ALA A 64 0.21 12.09 -1.88
CA ALA A 64 0.96 10.90 -2.27
C ALA A 64 0.88 9.80 -1.21
N TRP A 65 0.97 10.14 0.07
CA TRP A 65 0.84 9.21 1.17
C TRP A 65 -0.55 8.55 1.19
N ARG A 66 -1.63 9.34 1.12
CA ARG A 66 -3.01 8.80 1.07
C ARG A 66 -3.25 7.93 -0.16
N MET A 67 -2.73 8.34 -1.30
CA MET A 67 -2.80 7.60 -2.56
C MET A 67 -2.10 6.25 -2.46
N LYS A 68 -0.85 6.25 -1.96
CA LYS A 68 -0.08 5.03 -1.72
C LYS A 68 -0.82 4.09 -0.79
N HIS A 69 -1.31 4.57 0.36
CA HIS A 69 -2.02 3.72 1.32
C HIS A 69 -3.28 3.08 0.74
N LYS A 70 -4.08 3.82 -0.02
CA LYS A 70 -5.25 3.26 -0.71
C LYS A 70 -4.87 2.15 -1.70
N LEU A 71 -3.80 2.35 -2.45
CA LEU A 71 -3.32 1.35 -3.42
C LEU A 71 -2.78 0.10 -2.71
N MET A 72 -1.98 0.27 -1.66
CA MET A 72 -1.47 -0.86 -0.87
C MET A 72 -2.58 -1.62 -0.16
N GLN A 73 -3.60 -0.92 0.36
CA GLN A 73 -4.77 -1.55 0.95
C GLN A 73 -5.53 -2.39 -0.09
N ALA A 74 -5.78 -1.85 -1.28
CA ALA A 74 -6.47 -2.58 -2.35
C ALA A 74 -5.68 -3.82 -2.83
N MET A 75 -4.35 -3.71 -2.91
CA MET A 75 -3.49 -4.87 -3.21
C MET A 75 -3.56 -5.92 -2.10
N LYS A 76 -3.47 -5.49 -0.84
CA LYS A 76 -3.58 -6.40 0.32
C LYS A 76 -4.93 -7.12 0.36
N GLU A 77 -6.04 -6.39 0.18
CA GLU A 77 -7.38 -6.98 0.18
C GLU A 77 -7.52 -8.06 -0.90
N ARG A 78 -6.84 -7.91 -2.05
CA ARG A 78 -6.76 -8.94 -3.09
C ARG A 78 -5.86 -10.10 -2.73
N ASP A 79 -4.68 -9.84 -2.19
CA ASP A 79 -3.77 -10.91 -1.76
C ASP A 79 -4.39 -11.78 -0.65
N ASP A 80 -5.15 -11.16 0.26
CA ASP A 80 -5.86 -11.84 1.35
C ASP A 80 -6.97 -12.79 0.84
N GLU A 81 -7.50 -12.60 -0.37
CA GLU A 81 -8.47 -13.51 -1.00
C GLU A 81 -7.85 -14.85 -1.41
N THR A 82 -6.53 -14.87 -1.69
CA THR A 82 -5.80 -16.04 -2.17
C THR A 82 -4.63 -16.37 -1.25
N PRO A 83 -4.84 -17.11 -0.15
CA PRO A 83 -3.76 -17.48 0.74
C PRO A 83 -2.72 -18.34 0.00
N LEU A 84 -1.44 -18.10 0.31
CA LEU A 84 -0.34 -18.92 -0.17
C LEU A 84 -0.53 -20.37 0.30
N ASN A 85 -0.34 -21.32 -0.61
CA ASN A 85 -0.45 -22.76 -0.32
C ASN A 85 0.82 -23.49 -0.79
N GLY A 86 1.13 -24.62 -0.14
CA GLY A 86 2.32 -25.43 -0.41
C GLY A 86 3.51 -25.06 0.47
N TYR A 87 4.71 -25.39 -0.01
CA TYR A 87 5.95 -25.05 0.69
C TYR A 87 6.26 -23.56 0.49
N ILE A 88 6.10 -22.78 1.55
CA ILE A 88 6.39 -21.35 1.56
C ILE A 88 7.78 -21.15 2.14
N GLN A 89 8.69 -20.66 1.30
CA GLN A 89 10.02 -20.23 1.74
C GLN A 89 9.98 -18.73 2.05
N LEU A 90 10.51 -18.35 3.22
CA LEU A 90 10.62 -16.96 3.65
C LEU A 90 12.10 -16.68 3.87
N ASP A 91 12.69 -15.80 3.05
CA ASP A 91 14.14 -15.61 3.02
C ASP A 91 14.69 -14.78 4.20
N ASP A 92 13.88 -13.89 4.79
CA ASP A 92 14.32 -13.00 5.89
C ASP A 92 13.28 -12.90 7.00
N VAL A 93 13.11 -13.96 7.81
CA VAL A 93 12.26 -13.91 9.01
C VAL A 93 13.11 -13.64 10.25
N TYR A 94 13.06 -12.40 10.74
CA TYR A 94 13.62 -12.06 12.05
C TYR A 94 12.64 -12.46 13.18
N TRP A 95 12.50 -13.77 13.43
CA TRP A 95 11.67 -14.28 14.53
C TRP A 95 12.43 -14.15 15.86
N GLY A 96 12.37 -12.97 16.46
CA GLY A 96 12.97 -12.71 17.77
C GLY A 96 12.24 -13.48 18.88
N GLY A 97 12.84 -14.55 19.38
CA GLY A 97 12.38 -15.19 20.62
C GLY A 97 12.45 -14.21 21.80
N VAL A 98 11.48 -14.28 22.71
CA VAL A 98 11.50 -13.50 23.96
C VAL A 98 12.65 -14.02 24.82
N HIS A 99 13.78 -13.31 24.81
CA HIS A 99 14.89 -13.59 25.72
C HIS A 99 14.75 -12.76 26.99
N ARG A 100 14.78 -13.40 28.16
CA ARG A 100 14.95 -12.70 29.44
C ARG A 100 16.38 -12.13 29.48
N GLY A 101 16.49 -10.81 29.39
CA GLY A 101 17.77 -10.09 29.39
C GLY A 101 17.61 -8.62 28.98
N THR A 102 18.69 -7.84 29.07
CA THR A 102 18.70 -6.41 28.77
C THR A 102 18.48 -6.16 27.26
N ARG A 103 17.41 -5.45 26.90
CA ARG A 103 17.13 -5.02 25.51
C ARG A 103 18.10 -3.89 25.09
N GLY A 104 18.56 -3.91 23.84
CA GLY A 104 19.30 -2.81 23.22
C GLY A 104 20.77 -3.08 22.89
N ARG A 105 21.56 -2.02 22.67
CA ARG A 105 22.95 -2.03 22.16
C ARG A 105 24.01 -2.63 23.13
N GLY A 106 23.60 -3.36 24.16
CA GLY A 106 24.49 -4.00 25.15
C GLY A 106 24.20 -5.47 25.45
N ALA A 107 23.25 -6.10 24.75
CA ALA A 107 22.91 -7.51 24.98
C ALA A 107 24.06 -8.44 24.50
N LYS A 108 24.68 -9.17 25.44
CA LYS A 108 25.65 -10.23 25.13
C LYS A 108 24.93 -11.43 24.52
N GLY A 109 25.50 -12.00 23.46
CA GLY A 109 24.99 -13.24 22.84
C GLY A 109 24.13 -13.08 21.59
N LYS A 110 24.24 -11.97 20.85
CA LYS A 110 23.67 -11.87 19.49
C LYS A 110 24.37 -12.89 18.59
N ARG A 111 23.73 -14.03 18.35
CA ARG A 111 24.14 -14.97 17.30
C ARG A 111 23.12 -14.91 16.18
N SER A 112 23.59 -14.83 14.94
CA SER A 112 22.77 -15.13 13.77
C SER A 112 22.40 -16.61 13.85
N ARG A 113 21.10 -16.91 13.88
CA ARG A 113 20.62 -18.28 13.79
C ARG A 113 20.33 -18.55 12.31
N VAL A 114 21.30 -19.15 11.63
CA VAL A 114 21.09 -19.73 10.30
C VAL A 114 20.20 -20.97 10.49
N PRO A 115 19.02 -21.09 9.86
CA PRO A 115 18.23 -22.31 9.95
C PRO A 115 18.98 -23.41 9.23
N ARG A 116 19.33 -24.48 9.95
CA ARG A 116 19.80 -25.72 9.35
C ARG A 116 18.54 -26.54 9.03
N TYR A 117 18.19 -26.64 7.76
CA TYR A 117 17.14 -27.55 7.31
C TYR A 117 17.60 -29.00 7.59
N GLN A 118 16.75 -29.79 8.26
CA GLN A 118 16.75 -31.26 8.19
C GLN A 118 15.62 -31.66 7.25
#